data_AF-A0A2X3EQT6-F1
#
_entry.id   AF-A0A2X3EQT6-F1
#
_cell.length_a   1.000
_cell.length_b   1.000
_cell.length_c   1.000
_cell.angle_alpha   90.00
_cell.angle_beta   90.00
_cell.angle_gamma   90.00
#
_symmetry.space_group_name_H-M   'P 1'
#
loop_
_entity.id
_entity.type
_entity.pdbx_description
1 polymer ?
#
loop_
_entity_poly.entity_id
_entity_poly.type
_entity_poly.pdbx_seq_one_letter_code
_entity_poly.pdbx_strand_id
1 'polypeptide(L)'
;MLFSRLGSYPQHWLDESLRNGELMEYWAHEACFLPRSDFALVRHRMLNPDNMGWKYHRAWMEEHAGSIAELVAHIGQNGPVRSADFTHPRKGASGWWEWKPHKRHLEGLFTAGEVMVVERRNFHRVYDLTRRVMPDWDDERDALSREDAEAIMLRNSARSLGIFRAQWLADYYRLRQPALPVCWRPGRKRGWWCRLTWKHSARCGCITRRWRSWRPRPAVS
;
A
#
# COMPACT_ATOMS: atom_id res chain seq x y z
N MET A 1 6.71 4.96 11.32
CA MET A 1 7.72 3.95 11.72
C MET A 1 7.12 3.04 12.79
N LEU A 2 7.24 1.71 12.64
CA LEU A 2 6.68 0.72 13.57
C LEU A 2 7.35 0.77 14.95
N PHE A 3 8.67 1.03 14.97
CA PHE A 3 9.46 1.21 16.19
C PHE A 3 8.87 2.24 17.16
N SER A 4 8.33 3.35 16.64
CA SER A 4 7.72 4.39 17.48
C SER A 4 6.44 3.92 18.21
N ARG A 5 5.84 2.80 17.78
CA ARG A 5 4.63 2.23 18.39
C ARG A 5 4.92 1.03 19.28
N LEU A 6 5.85 0.17 18.87
CA LEU A 6 6.15 -1.10 19.57
C LEU A 6 7.48 -1.09 20.34
N GLY A 7 8.31 -0.06 20.17
CA GLY A 7 9.69 -0.07 20.66
C GLY A 7 10.57 -1.03 19.87
N SER A 8 11.53 -1.64 20.55
CA SER A 8 12.38 -2.68 19.96
C SER A 8 11.54 -3.93 19.64
N TYR A 9 11.64 -4.43 18.41
CA TYR A 9 11.03 -5.68 17.98
C TYR A 9 12.03 -6.46 17.13
N PRO A 10 11.99 -7.80 17.14
CA PRO A 10 12.85 -8.61 16.29
C PRO A 10 12.55 -8.35 14.81
N GLN A 11 13.57 -7.97 14.02
CA GLN A 11 13.37 -7.64 12.60
C GLN A 11 12.81 -8.81 11.78
N HIS A 12 13.20 -10.04 12.13
CA HIS A 12 12.76 -11.24 11.41
C HIS A 12 11.24 -11.44 11.42
N TRP A 13 10.51 -10.87 12.38
CA TRP A 13 9.04 -10.96 12.40
C TRP A 13 8.39 -10.36 11.15
N LEU A 14 8.92 -9.25 10.64
CA LEU A 14 8.37 -8.63 9.43
C LEU A 14 8.66 -9.47 8.18
N ASP A 15 9.87 -10.03 8.11
CA ASP A 15 10.28 -10.89 6.99
C ASP A 15 9.50 -12.22 6.99
N GLU A 16 9.28 -12.82 8.16
CA GLU A 16 8.45 -14.01 8.32
C GLU A 16 6.99 -13.74 8.02
N SER A 17 6.40 -12.68 8.55
CA SER A 17 5.01 -12.32 8.25
C SER A 17 4.80 -11.99 6.75
N LEU A 18 5.79 -11.41 6.07
CA LEU A 18 5.75 -11.25 4.62
C LEU A 18 5.80 -12.62 3.91
N ARG A 19 6.76 -13.47 4.27
CA ARG A 19 6.94 -14.81 3.67
C ARG A 19 5.74 -15.74 3.89
N ASN A 20 5.11 -15.64 5.05
CA ASN A 20 3.90 -16.39 5.41
C ASN A 20 2.65 -15.81 4.74
N GLY A 21 2.76 -14.66 4.07
CA GLY A 21 1.65 -14.00 3.41
C GLY A 21 0.65 -13.37 4.39
N GLU A 22 1.06 -13.00 5.60
CA GLU A 22 0.25 -12.21 6.53
C GLU A 22 0.32 -10.72 6.19
N LEU A 23 1.48 -10.30 5.69
CA LEU A 23 1.75 -8.95 5.18
C LEU A 23 1.93 -8.97 3.67
N MET A 24 1.77 -7.79 3.08
CA MET A 24 2.18 -7.47 1.72
C MET A 24 2.95 -6.15 1.71
N GLU A 25 3.81 -5.94 0.71
CA GLU A 25 4.37 -4.62 0.43
C GLU A 25 3.58 -3.93 -0.68
N TYR A 26 3.17 -2.67 -0.46
CA TYR A 26 2.61 -1.83 -1.52
C TYR A 26 2.72 -0.33 -1.19
N TRP A 27 2.27 0.52 -2.11
CA TRP A 27 2.21 1.98 -1.97
C TRP A 27 1.00 2.43 -1.14
N ALA A 28 1.25 2.82 0.12
CA ALA A 28 0.30 3.57 0.95
C ALA A 28 0.86 4.98 1.24
N HIS A 29 1.44 5.23 2.41
CA HIS A 29 2.15 6.48 2.65
C HIS A 29 3.40 6.58 1.77
N GLU A 30 4.16 5.48 1.76
CA GLU A 30 5.26 5.15 0.85
C GLU A 30 5.19 3.65 0.56
N ALA A 31 6.22 3.06 -0.06
CA ALA A 31 6.33 1.61 -0.09
C ALA A 31 6.51 1.10 1.34
N CYS A 32 5.53 0.38 1.85
CA CYS A 32 5.50 -0.10 3.23
C CYS A 32 4.76 -1.42 3.35
N PHE A 33 4.90 -2.07 4.51
CA PHE A 33 4.12 -3.24 4.86
C PHE A 33 2.67 -2.87 5.18
N LEU A 34 1.75 -3.66 4.64
CA LEU A 34 0.32 -3.61 4.88
C LEU A 34 -0.15 -5.03 5.26
N PRO A 35 -1.21 -5.16 6.08
CA PRO A 35 -1.89 -6.45 6.21
C PRO A 35 -2.32 -6.95 4.84
N ARG A 36 -2.21 -8.26 4.58
CA ARG A 36 -2.65 -8.82 3.30
C ARG A 36 -4.12 -8.55 3.00
N SER A 37 -4.96 -8.48 4.03
CA SER A 37 -6.38 -8.11 3.91
C SER A 37 -6.59 -6.71 3.31
N ASP A 38 -5.59 -5.83 3.38
CA ASP A 38 -5.68 -4.48 2.81
C ASP A 38 -5.48 -4.47 1.29
N PHE A 39 -5.25 -5.63 0.65
CA PHE A 39 -5.16 -5.74 -0.81
C PHE A 39 -6.39 -5.12 -1.50
N ALA A 40 -7.60 -5.43 -1.02
CA ALA A 40 -8.85 -4.85 -1.49
C ALA A 40 -8.88 -3.32 -1.41
N LEU A 41 -8.28 -2.75 -0.36
CA LEU A 41 -8.24 -1.30 -0.16
C LEU A 41 -7.39 -0.64 -1.24
N VAL A 42 -6.23 -1.21 -1.58
CA VAL A 42 -5.27 -0.60 -2.52
C VAL A 42 -5.48 -1.02 -3.97
N ARG A 43 -6.30 -2.04 -4.24
CA ARG A 43 -6.49 -2.61 -5.59
C ARG A 43 -6.97 -1.60 -6.63
N HIS A 44 -7.85 -0.66 -6.25
CA HIS A 44 -8.29 0.42 -7.17
C HIS A 44 -7.13 1.26 -7.72
N ARG A 45 -6.01 1.37 -7.00
CA ARG A 45 -4.79 2.07 -7.44
C ARG A 45 -3.95 1.23 -8.38
N MET A 46 -3.87 -0.08 -8.11
CA MET A 46 -3.19 -1.05 -8.98
C MET A 46 -3.86 -1.10 -10.36
N LEU A 47 -5.20 -1.14 -10.39
CA LEU A 47 -6.00 -1.15 -11.62
C LEU A 47 -5.97 0.19 -12.38
N ASN A 48 -5.58 1.29 -11.73
CA ASN A 48 -5.47 2.62 -12.33
C ASN A 48 -4.10 3.24 -12.03
N PRO A 49 -2.99 2.60 -12.46
CA PRO A 49 -1.65 2.94 -11.98
C PRO A 49 -1.16 4.30 -12.50
N ASP A 50 -1.75 4.85 -13.55
CA ASP A 50 -1.44 6.21 -14.06
C ASP A 50 -1.68 7.32 -13.04
N ASN A 51 -2.60 7.09 -12.10
CA ASN A 51 -2.88 8.03 -11.04
C ASN A 51 -1.80 8.04 -9.95
N MET A 52 -0.82 7.13 -10.02
CA MET A 52 0.28 7.01 -9.06
C MET A 52 1.44 7.99 -9.32
N GLY A 53 1.35 8.81 -10.36
CA GLY A 53 2.35 9.83 -10.69
C GLY A 53 3.70 9.21 -11.03
N TRP A 54 4.79 9.73 -10.47
CA TRP A 54 6.15 9.27 -10.76
C TRP A 54 6.41 7.78 -10.43
N LYS A 55 5.54 7.14 -9.64
CA LYS A 55 5.63 5.70 -9.31
C LYS A 55 5.26 4.78 -10.49
N TYR A 56 4.65 5.32 -11.54
CA TYR A 56 4.27 4.59 -12.75
C TYR A 56 4.56 5.40 -14.01
N HIS A 57 5.24 4.80 -14.98
CA HIS A 57 5.59 5.43 -16.24
C HIS A 57 4.92 4.71 -17.41
N ARG A 58 3.71 5.13 -17.78
CA ARG A 58 2.93 4.52 -18.87
C ARG A 58 3.73 4.36 -20.17
N ALA A 59 4.37 5.43 -20.64
CA ALA A 59 5.15 5.40 -21.89
C ALA A 59 6.25 4.33 -21.87
N TRP A 60 6.89 4.10 -20.72
CA TRP A 60 7.88 3.04 -20.57
C TRP A 60 7.26 1.65 -20.66
N MET A 61 6.09 1.45 -20.03
CA MET A 61 5.38 0.17 -20.08
C MET A 61 4.92 -0.16 -21.49
N GLU A 62 4.47 0.84 -22.25
CA GLU A 62 4.06 0.71 -23.65
C GLU A 62 5.27 0.44 -24.56
N GLU A 63 6.34 1.23 -24.44
CA GLU A 63 7.58 1.09 -25.22
C GLU A 63 8.24 -0.29 -25.04
N HIS A 64 8.20 -0.83 -23.82
CA HIS A 64 8.87 -2.09 -23.46
C HIS A 64 7.92 -3.29 -23.31
N ALA A 65 6.68 -3.20 -23.81
CA ALA A 65 5.63 -4.19 -23.60
C ALA A 65 6.07 -5.63 -23.93
N GLY A 66 6.81 -5.84 -25.03
CA GLY A 66 7.33 -7.17 -25.40
C GLY A 66 8.25 -7.77 -24.34
N SER A 67 9.29 -7.03 -23.93
CA SER A 67 10.22 -7.48 -22.89
C SER A 67 9.57 -7.65 -21.51
N ILE A 68 8.52 -6.88 -21.21
CA ILE A 68 7.73 -7.03 -19.98
C ILE A 68 6.92 -8.33 -20.02
N ALA A 69 6.29 -8.64 -21.16
CA ALA A 69 5.55 -9.88 -21.35
C ALA A 69 6.46 -11.11 -21.19
N GLU A 70 7.66 -11.06 -21.75
CA GLU A 70 8.68 -12.11 -21.56
C GLU A 70 9.10 -12.27 -20.10
N LEU A 71 9.29 -11.15 -19.38
CA LEU A 71 9.59 -11.19 -17.95
C LEU A 71 8.44 -11.84 -17.15
N VAL A 72 7.19 -11.48 -17.42
CA VAL A 72 6.01 -12.08 -16.78
C VAL A 72 5.92 -13.58 -17.09
N ALA A 73 6.17 -13.99 -18.33
CA ALA A 73 6.22 -15.39 -18.72
C ALA A 73 7.35 -16.14 -18.00
N HIS A 74 8.54 -15.53 -17.90
CA HIS A 74 9.68 -16.09 -17.18
C HIS A 74 9.35 -16.32 -15.70
N ILE A 75 8.73 -15.35 -15.02
CA ILE A 75 8.30 -15.51 -13.61
C ILE A 75 7.25 -16.62 -13.50
N GLY A 76 6.32 -16.69 -14.45
CA GLY A 76 5.30 -17.74 -14.49
C GLY A 76 5.87 -19.15 -14.62
N GLN A 77 6.98 -19.32 -15.36
CA GLN A 77 7.61 -20.62 -15.61
C GLN A 77 8.67 -20.99 -14.57
N ASN A 78 9.47 -20.02 -14.12
CA ASN A 78 10.66 -20.24 -13.30
C ASN A 78 10.49 -19.84 -11.84
N GLY A 79 9.38 -19.15 -11.51
CA GLY A 79 9.07 -18.71 -10.16
C GLY A 79 9.55 -17.29 -9.86
N PRO A 80 9.57 -16.91 -8.56
CA PRO A 80 9.85 -15.55 -8.12
C PRO A 80 11.26 -15.05 -8.48
N VAL A 81 11.39 -13.76 -8.79
CA VAL A 81 12.67 -13.14 -9.21
C VAL A 81 12.97 -11.83 -8.48
N ARG A 82 14.24 -11.45 -8.45
CA ARG A 82 14.73 -10.14 -8.01
C ARG A 82 15.31 -9.38 -9.19
N SER A 83 15.32 -8.06 -9.10
CA SER A 83 16.02 -7.22 -10.10
C SER A 83 17.52 -7.56 -10.23
N ALA A 84 18.15 -8.05 -9.15
CA ALA A 84 19.55 -8.45 -9.12
C ALA A 84 19.83 -9.76 -9.87
N ASP A 85 18.82 -10.58 -10.15
CA ASP A 85 19.02 -11.84 -10.89
C ASP A 85 19.33 -11.55 -12.39
N PHE A 86 19.10 -10.32 -12.85
CA PHE A 86 19.30 -9.88 -14.24
C PHE A 86 20.52 -8.97 -14.46
N THR A 87 21.34 -8.70 -13.44
CA THR A 87 22.46 -7.72 -13.54
C THR A 87 23.81 -8.33 -13.88
N HIS A 88 23.93 -9.66 -14.00
CA HIS A 88 25.21 -10.33 -14.29
C HIS A 88 25.08 -11.29 -15.47
N PRO A 89 25.55 -10.92 -16.68
CA PRO A 89 25.95 -11.93 -17.64
C PRO A 89 27.15 -12.67 -17.05
N ARG A 90 27.10 -14.00 -16.97
CA ARG A 90 28.35 -14.78 -16.95
C ARG A 90 29.14 -14.36 -18.20
N LYS A 91 30.43 -14.05 -18.04
CA LYS A 91 31.33 -13.76 -19.18
C LYS A 91 31.11 -14.82 -20.27
N GLY A 92 30.66 -14.40 -21.46
CA GLY A 92 30.47 -15.28 -22.63
C GLY A 92 29.03 -15.61 -23.01
N ALA A 93 28.02 -15.20 -22.25
CA ALA A 93 26.62 -15.36 -22.65
C ALA A 93 26.11 -14.09 -23.38
N SER A 94 26.41 -13.96 -24.67
CA SER A 94 25.71 -13.02 -25.56
C SER A 94 24.34 -13.59 -25.93
N GLY A 95 23.42 -13.57 -24.98
CA GLY A 95 22.01 -13.80 -25.24
C GLY A 95 21.28 -12.47 -25.40
N TRP A 96 20.01 -12.51 -25.83
CA TRP A 96 19.09 -11.37 -25.92
C TRP A 96 18.82 -10.63 -24.57
N TRP A 97 19.64 -10.91 -23.54
CA TRP A 97 19.58 -10.51 -22.13
C TRP A 97 20.54 -9.36 -21.78
N GLU A 98 21.08 -8.68 -22.78
CA GLU A 98 22.02 -7.58 -22.57
C GLU A 98 21.30 -6.26 -22.19
N TRP A 99 21.33 -5.97 -20.88
CA TRP A 99 21.24 -4.68 -20.17
C TRP A 99 19.86 -4.08 -19.78
N LYS A 100 19.59 -4.14 -18.46
CA LYS A 100 19.22 -3.03 -17.53
C LYS A 100 17.78 -2.50 -17.32
N PRO A 101 16.70 -2.76 -18.07
CA PRO A 101 15.42 -2.18 -17.70
C PRO A 101 14.61 -3.04 -16.69
N HIS A 102 15.02 -4.28 -16.37
CA HIS A 102 14.23 -5.18 -15.51
C HIS A 102 13.85 -4.59 -14.14
N LYS A 103 14.69 -3.75 -13.55
CA LYS A 103 14.34 -3.03 -12.33
C LYS A 103 13.11 -2.14 -12.55
N ARG A 104 13.10 -1.36 -13.62
CA ARG A 104 12.00 -0.44 -13.96
C ARG A 104 10.75 -1.22 -14.42
N HIS A 105 10.93 -2.34 -15.11
CA HIS A 105 9.84 -3.27 -15.45
C HIS A 105 9.16 -3.82 -14.20
N LEU A 106 9.96 -4.34 -13.25
CA LEU A 106 9.45 -4.86 -11.98
C LEU A 106 8.79 -3.77 -11.14
N GLU A 107 9.34 -2.55 -11.11
CA GLU A 107 8.71 -1.41 -10.42
C GLU A 107 7.38 -1.00 -11.06
N GLY A 108 7.28 -1.01 -12.40
CA GLY A 108 6.05 -0.75 -13.12
C GLY A 108 4.99 -1.82 -12.88
N LEU A 109 5.35 -3.10 -13.02
CA LEU A 109 4.48 -4.25 -12.71
C LEU A 109 4.04 -4.26 -11.25
N PHE A 110 4.94 -3.91 -10.32
CA PHE A 110 4.63 -3.79 -8.89
C PHE A 110 3.60 -2.68 -8.66
N THR A 111 3.78 -1.50 -9.25
CA THR A 111 2.82 -0.40 -9.11
C THR A 111 1.46 -0.76 -9.72
N ALA A 112 1.45 -1.43 -10.88
CA ALA A 112 0.24 -1.96 -11.53
C ALA A 112 -0.38 -3.17 -10.80
N GLY A 113 0.28 -3.71 -9.78
CA GLY A 113 -0.21 -4.88 -9.04
C GLY A 113 -0.26 -6.16 -9.88
N GLU A 114 0.57 -6.27 -10.92
CA GLU A 114 0.77 -7.49 -11.71
C GLU A 114 1.73 -8.47 -11.03
N VAL A 115 2.64 -7.93 -10.20
CA VAL A 115 3.50 -8.69 -9.30
C VAL A 115 3.39 -8.20 -7.87
N MET A 116 3.58 -9.11 -6.93
CA MET A 116 3.65 -8.83 -5.49
C MET A 116 5.02 -9.22 -4.94
N VAL A 117 5.45 -8.55 -3.88
CA VAL A 117 6.65 -8.94 -3.13
C VAL A 117 6.30 -10.10 -2.21
N VAL A 118 6.97 -11.24 -2.40
CA VAL A 118 6.75 -12.46 -1.58
C VAL A 118 7.76 -12.60 -0.43
N GLU A 119 8.93 -12.00 -0.58
CA GLU A 119 9.93 -11.93 0.48
C GLU A 119 10.97 -10.83 0.18
N ARG A 120 11.80 -10.54 1.18
CA ARG A 120 13.03 -9.78 1.00
C ARG A 120 14.24 -10.67 1.20
N ARG A 121 15.20 -10.58 0.28
CA ARG A 121 16.54 -11.17 0.44
C ARG A 121 17.52 -10.02 0.53
N ASN A 122 18.03 -9.75 1.73
CA ASN A 122 18.74 -8.51 2.06
C ASN A 122 17.85 -7.29 1.72
N PHE A 123 18.36 -6.34 0.94
CA PHE A 123 17.61 -5.15 0.52
C PHE A 123 16.81 -5.35 -0.78
N HIS A 124 16.81 -6.56 -1.35
CA HIS A 124 16.14 -6.84 -2.62
C HIS A 124 14.76 -7.46 -2.38
N ARG A 125 13.73 -6.86 -2.98
CA ARG A 125 12.41 -7.46 -3.13
C ARG A 125 12.48 -8.64 -4.09
N VAL A 126 11.86 -9.74 -3.69
CA VAL A 126 11.58 -10.91 -4.55
C VAL A 126 10.12 -10.81 -4.99
N TYR A 127 9.90 -10.80 -6.30
CA TYR A 127 8.59 -10.60 -6.92
C TYR A 127 8.06 -11.91 -7.49
N ASP A 128 6.78 -12.17 -7.27
CA ASP A 128 6.02 -13.23 -7.95
C ASP A 128 4.73 -12.66 -8.54
N LEU A 129 4.10 -13.36 -9.47
CA LEU A 129 2.86 -12.95 -10.09
C LEU A 129 1.75 -12.82 -9.05
N THR A 130 1.00 -11.72 -9.09
CA THR A 130 -0.11 -11.47 -8.16
C THR A 130 -1.10 -12.64 -8.12
N ARG A 131 -1.42 -13.24 -9.28
CA ARG A 131 -2.30 -14.41 -9.38
C ARG A 131 -1.77 -15.70 -8.71
N ARG A 132 -0.45 -15.84 -8.52
CA ARG A 132 0.15 -16.97 -7.79
C ARG A 132 0.16 -16.68 -6.29
N VAL A 133 0.37 -15.41 -5.92
CA VAL A 133 0.33 -14.98 -4.53
C VAL A 133 -1.09 -14.99 -4.00
N MET A 134 -2.06 -14.48 -4.76
CA MET A 134 -3.48 -14.33 -4.43
C MET A 134 -4.35 -15.20 -5.37
N PRO A 135 -4.28 -16.55 -5.29
CA PRO A 135 -4.92 -17.44 -6.25
C PRO A 135 -6.45 -17.37 -6.23
N ASP A 136 -7.05 -17.09 -5.08
CA ASP A 136 -8.49 -17.04 -4.92
C ASP A 136 -9.09 -15.65 -5.18
N TRP A 137 -8.24 -14.64 -5.45
CA TRP A 137 -8.70 -13.26 -5.63
C TRP A 137 -9.37 -13.06 -6.98
N ASP A 138 -10.53 -12.41 -6.95
CA ASP A 138 -11.29 -12.04 -8.14
C ASP A 138 -11.65 -10.55 -8.07
N ASP A 139 -11.18 -9.75 -9.04
CA ASP A 139 -11.44 -8.31 -9.05
C ASP A 139 -12.93 -7.98 -9.21
N GLU A 140 -13.74 -8.82 -9.86
CA GLU A 140 -15.18 -8.56 -10.02
C GLU A 140 -15.95 -8.80 -8.71
N ARG A 141 -15.49 -9.76 -7.90
CA ARG A 141 -16.13 -10.17 -6.65
C ARG A 141 -15.60 -9.43 -5.42
N ASP A 142 -14.28 -9.26 -5.34
CA ASP A 142 -13.58 -8.87 -4.12
C ASP A 142 -13.08 -7.42 -4.13
N ALA A 143 -12.96 -6.79 -5.31
CA ALA A 143 -12.49 -5.41 -5.38
C ALA A 143 -13.54 -4.43 -4.85
N LEU A 144 -13.04 -3.40 -4.15
CA LEU A 144 -13.86 -2.29 -3.70
C LEU A 144 -13.87 -1.18 -4.75
N SER A 145 -14.99 -0.46 -4.82
CA SER A 145 -15.01 0.84 -5.48
C SER A 145 -13.94 1.75 -4.84
N ARG A 146 -13.39 2.70 -5.62
CA ARG A 146 -12.43 3.67 -5.08
C ARG A 146 -13.04 4.39 -3.88
N GLU A 147 -14.28 4.84 -4.00
CA GLU A 147 -14.98 5.62 -2.97
C GLU A 147 -15.11 4.83 -1.66
N ASP A 148 -15.47 3.55 -1.71
CA ASP A 148 -15.59 2.69 -0.52
C ASP A 148 -14.22 2.39 0.11
N ALA A 149 -13.22 2.08 -0.73
CA ALA A 149 -11.86 1.85 -0.28
C ALA A 149 -11.28 3.09 0.43
N GLU A 150 -11.43 4.28 -0.16
CA GLU A 150 -10.99 5.54 0.42
C GLU A 150 -11.73 5.85 1.74
N ALA A 151 -13.04 5.59 1.81
CA ALA A 151 -13.79 5.76 3.05
C ALA A 151 -13.28 4.87 4.18
N ILE A 152 -12.93 3.61 3.89
CA ILE A 152 -12.31 2.70 4.87
C ILE A 152 -10.91 3.17 5.23
N MET A 153 -10.08 3.54 4.25
CA MET A 153 -8.75 4.09 4.49
C MET A 153 -8.79 5.30 5.41
N LEU A 154 -9.68 6.27 5.19
CA LEU A 154 -9.79 7.44 6.06
C LEU A 154 -10.21 7.07 7.50
N ARG A 155 -11.10 6.08 7.67
CA ARG A 155 -11.44 5.53 9.00
C ARG A 155 -10.23 4.88 9.66
N ASN A 156 -9.42 4.14 8.90
CA ASN A 156 -8.18 3.53 9.37
C ASN A 156 -7.16 4.60 9.76
N SER A 157 -6.97 5.64 8.94
CA SER A 157 -6.13 6.81 9.27
C SER A 157 -6.53 7.43 10.61
N ALA A 158 -7.83 7.65 10.81
CA ALA A 158 -8.33 8.27 12.03
C ALA A 158 -8.08 7.41 13.27
N ARG A 159 -8.22 6.07 13.15
CA ARG A 159 -7.90 5.10 14.22
C ARG A 159 -6.40 5.09 14.52
N SER A 160 -5.57 5.07 13.49
CA SER A 160 -4.11 4.98 13.62
C SER A 160 -3.48 6.25 14.17
N LEU A 161 -4.01 7.42 13.82
CA LEU A 161 -3.52 8.72 14.29
C LEU A 161 -4.04 9.07 15.69
N GLY A 162 -5.28 8.70 16.03
CA GLY A 162 -5.92 8.97 17.32
C GLY A 162 -6.34 10.44 17.51
N ILE A 163 -5.42 11.38 17.28
CA ILE A 163 -5.63 12.84 17.26
C ILE A 163 -5.09 13.38 15.95
N PHE A 164 -5.92 14.11 15.21
CA PHE A 164 -5.54 14.56 13.87
C PHE A 164 -6.21 15.87 13.46
N ARG A 165 -5.56 16.55 12.51
CA ARG A 165 -6.19 17.55 11.65
C ARG A 165 -6.87 16.83 10.49
N ALA A 166 -7.98 17.35 10.00
CA ALA A 166 -8.72 16.75 8.87
C ALA A 166 -7.82 16.45 7.66
N GLN A 167 -6.89 17.35 7.35
CA GLN A 167 -5.92 17.20 6.25
C GLN A 167 -4.96 16.01 6.42
N TRP A 168 -4.71 15.53 7.64
CA TRP A 168 -3.80 14.40 7.89
C TRP A 168 -4.43 13.05 7.56
N LEU A 169 -5.77 12.97 7.53
CA LEU A 169 -6.46 11.70 7.23
C LEU A 169 -6.15 11.21 5.82
N ALA A 170 -6.15 12.11 4.85
CA ALA A 170 -5.83 11.82 3.47
C ALA A 170 -4.34 11.48 3.29
N ASP A 171 -3.45 12.21 3.97
CA ASP A 171 -2.01 12.05 3.82
C ASP A 171 -1.49 10.70 4.36
N TYR A 172 -2.15 10.10 5.36
CA TYR A 172 -1.76 8.79 5.91
C TYR A 172 -1.67 7.68 4.85
N TYR A 173 -2.55 7.68 3.84
CA TYR A 173 -2.49 6.77 2.68
C TYR A 173 -2.11 7.50 1.37
N ARG A 174 -1.64 8.75 1.43
CA ARG A 174 -1.41 9.64 0.25
C ARG A 174 -2.60 9.74 -0.71
N LEU A 175 -3.80 9.84 -0.16
CA LEU A 175 -5.03 10.01 -0.93
C LEU A 175 -5.08 11.39 -1.59
N ARG A 176 -5.39 11.41 -2.88
CA ARG A 176 -5.50 12.66 -3.66
C ARG A 176 -6.96 13.11 -3.69
N GLN A 177 -7.26 14.14 -2.90
CA GLN A 177 -8.60 14.76 -2.83
C GLN A 177 -9.75 13.77 -2.53
N PRO A 178 -9.65 12.94 -1.48
CA PRO A 178 -10.71 11.98 -1.19
C PRO A 178 -11.99 12.68 -0.75
N ALA A 179 -13.14 12.06 -1.00
CA ALA A 179 -14.41 12.54 -0.48
C ALA A 179 -14.43 12.47 1.05
N LEU A 180 -14.26 13.61 1.73
CA LEU A 180 -14.35 13.66 3.19
C LEU A 180 -15.82 13.60 3.63
N PRO A 181 -16.17 12.67 4.55
CA PRO A 181 -17.45 12.71 5.25
C PRO A 181 -17.73 14.10 5.81
N VAL A 182 -18.99 14.52 5.80
CA VAL A 182 -19.41 15.87 6.24
C VAL A 182 -18.87 16.20 7.64
N CYS A 183 -18.82 15.22 8.54
CA CYS A 183 -18.31 15.39 9.90
C CYS A 183 -16.78 15.61 10.01
N TRP A 184 -16.02 15.39 8.93
CA TRP A 184 -14.57 15.61 8.85
C TRP A 184 -14.18 16.78 7.96
N ARG A 185 -15.15 17.42 7.29
CA ARG A 185 -14.87 18.66 6.55
C ARG A 185 -14.38 19.71 7.55
N PRO A 186 -13.26 20.40 7.27
CA PRO A 186 -12.82 21.49 8.14
C PRO A 186 -13.95 22.50 8.26
N GLY A 187 -14.54 22.64 9.45
CA GLY A 187 -15.27 23.85 9.78
C GLY A 187 -14.32 25.03 9.61
N ARG A 188 -14.75 26.13 9.00
CA ARG A 188 -13.97 27.33 8.64
C ARG A 188 -13.14 27.98 9.78
N LYS A 189 -13.08 27.41 10.98
CA LYS A 189 -12.40 27.97 12.14
C LYS A 189 -11.06 27.27 12.38
N ARG A 190 -9.95 28.01 12.30
CA ARG A 190 -8.59 27.55 12.67
C ARG A 190 -8.58 27.03 14.12
N GLY A 191 -7.79 25.99 14.40
CA GLY A 191 -7.49 25.52 15.76
C GLY A 191 -8.37 24.39 16.34
N TRP A 192 -9.14 23.69 15.51
CA TRP A 192 -9.99 22.57 15.96
C TRP A 192 -9.36 21.21 15.63
N TRP A 193 -9.42 20.28 16.59
CA TRP A 193 -8.95 18.90 16.47
C TRP A 193 -10.12 17.93 16.54
N CYS A 194 -10.05 16.82 15.80
CA CYS A 194 -11.00 15.73 15.91
C CYS A 194 -10.38 14.59 16.73
N ARG A 195 -11.13 14.07 17.71
CA ARG A 195 -10.76 12.88 18.49
C ARG A 195 -11.81 11.79 18.29
N LEU A 196 -11.36 10.57 18.02
CA LEU A 196 -12.22 9.39 18.13
C LEU A 196 -12.50 9.15 19.62
N THR A 197 -13.76 9.26 20.05
CA THR A 197 -14.16 8.90 21.41
C THR A 197 -15.03 7.66 21.40
N TRP A 198 -14.69 6.70 22.26
CA TRP A 198 -15.54 5.55 22.55
C TRP A 198 -16.61 6.00 23.54
N LYS A 199 -17.89 5.92 23.17
CA LYS A 199 -18.98 6.07 24.14
C LYS A 199 -19.53 4.68 24.46
N HIS A 200 -19.35 4.23 25.69
CA HIS A 200 -20.12 3.11 26.22
C HIS A 200 -21.59 3.53 26.35
N SER A 201 -22.49 2.80 25.70
CA SER A 201 -23.93 2.94 25.92
C SER A 201 -24.34 1.96 27.03
N ALA A 202 -24.69 2.48 28.20
CA ALA A 202 -25.10 1.68 29.35
C ALA A 202 -26.46 0.94 29.17
N ARG A 203 -27.15 1.10 28.03
CA ARG A 203 -28.50 0.53 27.82
C ARG A 203 -28.60 -0.68 26.89
N CYS A 204 -27.56 -0.97 26.09
CA CYS A 204 -27.66 -2.04 25.08
C CYS A 204 -26.40 -2.92 24.92
N GLY A 205 -25.33 -2.72 25.72
CA GLY A 205 -24.06 -3.45 25.50
C GLY A 205 -23.33 -3.12 24.19
N CYS A 206 -23.98 -2.45 23.23
CA CYS A 206 -23.38 -1.99 21.99
C CYS A 206 -22.51 -0.75 22.22
N ILE A 207 -21.22 -0.89 21.92
CA ILE A 207 -20.30 0.25 21.78
C ILE A 207 -20.65 1.01 20.50
N THR A 208 -21.13 2.24 20.63
CA THR A 208 -21.38 3.13 19.48
C THR A 208 -20.25 4.14 19.32
N ARG A 209 -19.71 4.24 18.11
CA ARG A 209 -18.61 5.14 17.78
C ARG A 209 -19.14 6.55 17.60
N ARG A 210 -18.61 7.53 18.37
CA ARG A 210 -19.00 8.94 18.23
C ARG A 210 -17.78 9.84 18.13
N TRP A 211 -17.75 10.66 17.09
CA TRP A 211 -16.71 11.66 16.87
C TRP A 211 -17.05 12.94 17.63
N ARG A 212 -16.07 13.55 18.31
CA ARG A 212 -16.20 14.87 18.91
C ARG A 212 -15.07 15.77 18.42
N SER A 213 -15.44 16.97 17.99
CA SER A 213 -14.52 18.07 17.81
C SER A 213 -14.17 18.64 19.18
N TRP A 214 -12.90 18.99 19.38
CA TRP A 214 -12.41 19.56 20.63
C TRP A 214 -11.38 20.66 20.35
N ARG A 215 -11.36 21.66 21.23
CA ARG A 215 -10.40 22.77 21.21
C ARG A 215 -9.51 22.65 22.46
N PRO A 216 -8.18 22.58 22.32
CA PRO A 216 -7.30 22.66 23.47
C PRO A 216 -7.50 23.97 24.21
N ARG A 217 -7.55 23.91 25.55
CA ARG A 217 -7.45 25.12 26.37
C ARG A 217 -6.05 25.71 26.17
N PRO A 218 -5.90 27.04 26.04
CA PRO A 218 -4.58 27.65 26.04
C PRO A 218 -3.84 27.25 27.30
N ALA A 219 -2.54 26.96 27.18
CA ALA A 219 -1.69 26.76 28.34
C ALA A 219 -1.76 28.04 29.19
N VAL A 220 -2.14 27.88 30.46
CA VAL A 220 -2.04 28.98 31.43
C VAL A 220 -0.55 29.18 31.65
N SER A 221 -0.07 30.37 31.27
CA SER A 221 1.29 30.86 31.48
C SER A 221 1.65 30.94 32.96
#